data_AF-A0A1B2DVA6-F1
#
_entry.id   AF-A0A1B2DVA6-F1
#
_cell.length_a   1.000
_cell.length_b   1.000
_cell.length_c   1.000
_cell.angle_alpha   90.00
_cell.angle_beta   90.00
_cell.angle_gamma   90.00
#
_symmetry.space_group_name_H-M   'P 1'
#
loop_
_entity.id
_entity.type
_entity.pdbx_description
1 polymer ?
#
loop_
_entity_poly.entity_id
_entity_poly.type
_entity_poly.pdbx_seq_one_letter_code
_entity_poly.pdbx_strand_id
1 'polypeptide(L)' 'MAKVIQTFREKYHDDKIYYVGQDYPEDDKERVKYLVKQGFLDAVIEEEPENHKKRRKKDVNSDGDSDA' A
#
# COMPACT_ATOMS: atom_id res chain seq x y z
N MET A 1 -13.69 -10.31 1.58
CA MET A 1 -12.97 -9.18 2.20
C MET A 1 -11.52 -9.31 1.80
N ALA A 2 -10.85 -8.20 1.49
CA ALA A 2 -9.44 -8.23 1.13
C ALA A 2 -8.57 -8.12 2.39
N LYS A 3 -7.44 -8.84 2.43
CA LYS A 3 -6.51 -8.75 3.57
C LYS A 3 -5.52 -7.62 3.36
N VAL A 4 -5.35 -6.78 4.38
CA VAL A 4 -4.37 -5.71 4.35
C VAL A 4 -2.99 -6.31 4.54
N ILE A 5 -2.07 -6.09 3.61
CA ILE A 5 -0.68 -6.60 3.68
C ILE A 5 0.32 -5.51 4.03
N GLN A 6 -0.06 -4.25 3.85
CA GLN A 6 0.75 -3.10 4.20
C GLN A 6 -0.12 -2.05 4.89
N THR A 7 0.41 -1.41 5.93
CA THR A 7 -0.33 -0.38 6.66
C THR A 7 -0.59 0.84 5.77
N PHE A 8 -1.83 1.31 5.69
CA PHE A 8 -2.20 2.52 4.97
C PHE A 8 -3.31 3.29 5.66
N ARG A 9 -3.40 4.58 5.36
CA ARG A 9 -4.45 5.48 5.81
C ARG A 9 -5.49 5.63 4.70
N GLU A 10 -6.73 5.32 4.99
CA GLU A 10 -7.83 5.40 4.03
C GLU A 10 -8.63 6.68 4.25
N LYS A 11 -8.58 7.59 3.28
CA LYS A 11 -9.21 8.91 3.38
C LYS A 11 -10.73 8.84 3.31
N TYR A 12 -11.28 7.83 2.62
CA TYR A 12 -12.72 7.64 2.45
C TYR A 12 -13.40 6.96 3.66
N HIS A 13 -12.61 6.50 4.63
CA HIS A 13 -13.09 5.87 5.86
C HIS A 13 -12.68 6.72 7.07
N ASP A 14 -12.99 8.01 7.05
CA ASP A 14 -12.67 8.94 8.16
C ASP A 14 -11.19 8.92 8.57
N ASP A 15 -10.29 8.81 7.58
CA ASP A 15 -8.84 8.72 7.82
C ASP A 15 -8.41 7.51 8.69
N LYS A 16 -9.21 6.45 8.69
CA LYS A 16 -8.90 5.20 9.39
C LYS A 16 -7.59 4.59 8.88
N ILE A 17 -6.80 4.13 9.84
CA ILE A 17 -5.54 3.43 9.56
C ILE A 17 -5.82 1.93 9.61
N TYR A 18 -5.57 1.26 8.48
CA TYR A 18 -5.62 -0.19 8.39
C TYR A 18 -4.24 -0.76 8.64
N TYR A 19 -4.17 -1.74 9.54
CA TYR A 19 -2.94 -2.45 9.88
C TYR A 19 -2.83 -3.75 9.09
N VAL A 20 -1.60 -4.25 8.94
CA VAL A 20 -1.34 -5.54 8.31
C VAL A 20 -2.11 -6.65 9.03
N GLY A 21 -2.79 -7.50 8.28
CA GLY A 21 -3.63 -8.59 8.77
C GLY A 21 -5.08 -8.19 9.05
N GLN A 22 -5.45 -6.91 8.95
CA GLN A 22 -6.85 -6.50 9.04
C GLN A 22 -7.62 -6.80 7.76
N ASP A 23 -8.92 -7.00 7.92
CA ASP A 23 -9.86 -7.13 6.82
C ASP A 23 -10.29 -5.77 6.30
N TYR A 24 -10.20 -5.59 4.98
CA TYR A 24 -10.67 -4.42 4.28
C TYR A 24 -11.99 -4.75 3.55
N PRO A 25 -13.04 -3.90 3.71
CA PRO A 25 -14.31 -4.10 3.04
C PRO A 25 -14.17 -3.92 1.52
N GLU A 26 -14.79 -4.81 0.75
CA GLU A 26 -14.73 -4.79 -0.72
C GLU A 26 -15.91 -4.06 -1.38
N ASP A 27 -16.65 -3.24 -0.61
CA ASP A 27 -17.76 -2.43 -1.10
C ASP A 27 -17.36 -1.60 -2.34
N ASP A 28 -16.17 -0.99 -2.27
CA ASP A 28 -15.62 -0.14 -3.32
C ASP A 28 -14.63 -0.90 -4.20
N LYS A 29 -15.14 -1.63 -5.19
CA LYS A 29 -14.34 -2.47 -6.11
C LYS A 29 -13.23 -1.69 -6.83
N GLU A 30 -13.50 -0.45 -7.23
CA GLU A 30 -12.49 0.42 -7.85
C GLU A 30 -11.36 0.76 -6.89
N ARG A 31 -11.70 1.04 -5.62
CA ARG A 31 -10.73 1.34 -4.58
C ARG A 31 -9.90 0.13 -4.21
N VAL A 32 -10.52 -1.04 -4.04
CA VAL A 32 -9.82 -2.32 -3.79
C VAL A 32 -8.84 -2.59 -4.92
N LYS A 33 -9.26 -2.47 -6.18
CA LYS A 33 -8.39 -2.67 -7.34
C LYS A 33 -7.21 -1.71 -7.36
N TYR A 34 -7.43 -0.45 -6.98
CA TYR A 34 -6.36 0.54 -6.82
C TYR A 34 -5.37 0.14 -5.71
N LEU A 35 -5.87 -0.24 -4.53
CA LEU A 35 -5.06 -0.62 -3.37
C LEU A 35 -4.27 -1.91 -3.62
N VAL A 36 -4.86 -2.89 -4.28
CA VAL A 36 -4.19 -4.10 -4.80
C VAL A 36 -3.06 -3.70 -5.75
N LYS A 37 -3.34 -2.85 -6.75
CA LYS A 37 -2.33 -2.38 -7.71
C LYS A 37 -1.18 -1.62 -7.04
N GLN A 38 -1.44 -0.94 -5.92
CA GLN A 38 -0.41 -0.28 -5.11
C GLN A 38 0.33 -1.24 -4.15
N GLY A 39 -0.18 -2.46 -3.93
CA GLY A 39 0.38 -3.45 -3.00
C GLY A 39 -0.02 -3.25 -1.54
N PHE A 40 -1.14 -2.56 -1.26
CA PHE A 40 -1.66 -2.36 0.10
C PHE A 40 -2.57 -3.51 0.58
N LEU A 41 -3.33 -4.08 -0.35
CA LEU A 41 -4.21 -5.22 -0.11
C LEU A 41 -3.66 -6.44 -0.85
N ASP A 42 -3.78 -7.59 -0.23
CA ASP A 42 -3.60 -8.87 -0.90
C ASP A 42 -4.80 -9.08 -1.81
N ALA A 43 -4.54 -9.29 -3.09
CA ALA A 43 -5.55 -9.81 -3.98
C ALA A 43 -5.74 -11.30 -3.66
N VAL A 44 -6.37 -11.63 -2.53
CA VAL A 44 -6.98 -12.95 -2.36
C VAL A 44 -8.26 -13.01 -3.19
N ILE A 45 -8.11 -12.77 -4.50
CA ILE A 45 -8.93 -13.40 -5.52
C ILE A 45 -8.12 -14.67 -5.79
N GLU A 46 -8.71 -15.85 -5.67
CA GLU A 46 -8.06 -17.19 -5.60
C GLU A 46 -7.05 -17.59 -6.70
N GLU A 47 -6.50 -16.69 -7.52
CA GLU A 47 -5.55 -17.03 -8.59
C GLU A 47 -4.24 -16.25 -8.51
N GLU A 48 -3.27 -16.92 -7.89
CA GLU A 48 -1.81 -16.87 -8.06
C GLU A 48 -0.96 -15.63 -7.64
N PRO A 49 0.25 -15.88 -7.09
CA PRO A 49 1.06 -14.87 -6.41
C PRO A 49 1.98 -14.12 -7.37
N GLU A 50 1.55 -12.95 -7.88
CA GLU A 50 2.47 -12.07 -8.62
C GLU A 50 2.72 -10.70 -7.95
N ASN A 51 3.86 -10.67 -7.24
CA ASN A 51 4.91 -9.69 -7.51
C ASN A 51 4.55 -8.21 -7.24
N HIS A 52 4.58 -7.78 -5.97
CA HIS A 52 4.58 -6.36 -5.64
C HIS A 52 5.98 -5.94 -5.16
N LYS A 53 6.75 -5.45 -6.13
CA LYS A 53 8.11 -4.93 -5.98
C LYS A 53 8.17 -3.84 -4.90
N LYS A 54 9.00 -4.11 -3.88
CA LYS A 54 9.50 -3.15 -2.87
C LYS A 54 9.87 -1.81 -3.52
N ARG A 55 9.13 -0.74 -3.20
CA ARG A 55 9.53 0.62 -3.57
C ARG A 55 10.78 1.00 -2.78
N ARG A 56 11.81 1.39 -3.53
CA ARG A 56 13.16 1.74 -3.08
C ARG A 56 13.15 2.87 -2.04
N LYS A 57 14.05 2.76 -1.06
CA LYS A 57 14.49 3.87 -0.21
C LYS A 57 14.82 5.07 -1.11
N LYS A 58 14.24 6.22 -0.78
CA LYS A 58 14.66 7.50 -1.32
C LYS A 58 15.90 7.88 -0.53
N ASP A 59 17.07 7.55 -1.05
CA ASP A 59 18.34 8.08 -0.56
C ASP A 59 18.31 9.58 -0.86
N VAL A 60 17.94 10.37 0.16
CA VAL A 60 18.24 11.79 0.22
C VAL A 60 19.74 11.86 0.48
N ASN A 61 20.53 11.94 -0.59
CA ASN A 61 21.89 12.46 -0.47
C ASN A 61 21.76 13.98 -0.29
N SER A 62 21.66 14.37 0.98
CA SER A 62 22.00 15.72 1.41
C SER A 62 23.52 15.80 1.52
N ASP A 63 24.21 15.97 0.40
CA ASP A 63 25.59 16.46 0.40
C ASP A 63 25.54 17.96 0.18
N GLY A 64 25.34 18.67 1.28
CA GLY A 64 25.84 20.02 1.40
C GLY A 64 27.34 19.95 1.62
N ASP A 65 28.10 20.31 0.61
CA ASP A 65 29.52 20.70 0.66
C ASP A 65 29.62 21.89 -0.30
N SER A 66 29.40 23.12 0.16
CA SER A 66 30.37 23.99 0.84
C SER A 66 31.66 24.20 0.04
N ASP A 67 31.88 25.48 -0.31
CA ASP A 67 33.17 26.14 -0.56
C ASP A 67 33.89 25.96 -1.91
N ALA A 68 33.86 27.02 -2.74
CA ALA A 68 35.02 27.79 -3.23
C ALA A 68 34.63 28.76 -4.38
#